data_AF-A0A821EBD1-F1
#
_entry.id   AF-A0A821EBD1-F1
#
_cell.length_a   1.000
_cell.length_b   1.000
_cell.length_c   1.000
_cell.angle_alpha   90.00
_cell.angle_beta   90.00
_cell.angle_gamma   90.00
#
_symmetry.space_group_name_H-M   'P 1'
#
loop_
_entity.id
_entity.type
_entity.pdbx_description
1 polymer ?
#
loop_
_entity_poly.entity_id
_entity_poly.type
_entity_poly.pdbx_seq_one_letter_code
_entity_poly.pdbx_strand_id
1 'polypeptide(L)' 'VGKPGVGKTALARKLADDWHAELINLPDLITSNMKQKTEIGMHARELLVHGEAVPDQMIA' A
#
# COMPACT_ATOMS: atom_id res chain seq x y z
N VAL A 1 -4.36 -0.30 17.48
CA VAL A 1 -5.15 -0.59 16.27
C VAL A 1 -6.64 -0.42 16.60
N GLY A 2 -7.33 0.55 16.00
CA GLY A 2 -8.78 0.76 16.20
C GLY A 2 -9.66 -0.09 15.27
N LYS A 3 -10.98 -0.06 15.46
CA LYS A 3 -11.94 -0.83 14.66
C LYS A 3 -12.01 -0.33 13.20
N PRO A 4 -12.46 -1.15 12.23
CA PRO A 4 -12.85 -0.67 10.90
C PRO A 4 -13.93 0.42 11.01
N GLY A 5 -13.89 1.44 10.17
CA GLY A 5 -14.91 2.50 10.16
C GLY A 5 -14.73 3.65 11.17
N VAL A 6 -13.74 3.61 12.06
CA VAL A 6 -13.49 4.70 13.05
C VAL A 6 -12.84 5.96 12.46
N GLY A 7 -12.71 6.06 11.13
CA GLY A 7 -12.15 7.24 10.47
C GLY A 7 -10.62 7.38 10.53
N LYS A 8 -9.87 6.33 10.82
CA LYS A 8 -8.39 6.42 10.89
C LYS A 8 -7.75 6.95 9.62
N THR A 9 -8.24 6.51 8.47
CA THR A 9 -7.75 6.98 7.16
C THR A 9 -8.02 8.48 6.98
N ALA A 10 -9.16 8.98 7.49
CA ALA A 10 -9.47 10.41 7.45
C ALA A 10 -8.54 11.20 8.38
N LEU A 11 -8.24 10.67 9.57
CA LEU A 11 -7.27 11.28 10.50
C LEU A 11 -5.84 11.27 9.93
N ALA A 12 -5.41 10.16 9.34
CA ALA A 12 -4.09 10.05 8.71
C ALA A 12 -3.93 11.00 7.53
N ARG A 13 -4.98 11.18 6.72
CA ARG A 13 -5.02 12.18 5.64
C ARG A 13 -4.84 13.59 6.17
N LYS A 14 -5.61 13.97 7.21
CA LYS A 14 -5.50 15.29 7.82
C LYS A 14 -4.09 15.54 8.40
N LEU A 15 -3.51 14.53 9.04
CA LEU A 15 -2.16 14.62 9.59
C LEU A 15 -1.10 14.80 8.48
N ALA A 16 -1.25 14.07 7.36
CA ALA A 16 -0.38 14.17 6.20
C ALA A 16 -0.46 15.57 5.56
N ASP A 17 -1.68 16.11 5.40
CA ASP A 17 -1.91 17.45 4.88
C ASP A 17 -1.27 18.53 5.80
N ASP A 18 -1.48 18.42 7.12
CA ASP A 18 -0.94 19.37 8.11
C ASP A 18 0.60 19.36 8.15
N TRP A 19 1.23 18.22 7.83
CA TRP A 19 2.69 18.03 7.92
C TRP A 19 3.39 18.08 6.57
N HIS A 20 2.66 18.39 5.48
CA HIS A 20 3.14 18.29 4.10
C HIS A 20 3.80 16.93 3.79
N ALA A 21 3.31 15.87 4.44
CA ALA A 21 3.81 14.52 4.29
C ALA A 21 2.97 13.73 3.28
N GLU A 22 3.59 12.78 2.60
CA GLU A 22 2.87 11.91 1.69
C GLU A 22 2.24 10.74 2.46
N LEU A 23 0.91 10.59 2.33
CA LEU A 23 0.20 9.45 2.91
C LEU A 23 0.44 8.20 2.08
N ILE A 24 1.41 7.38 2.48
CA ILE A 24 1.69 6.10 1.82
C ILE A 24 0.73 5.03 2.33
N ASN A 25 -0.10 4.51 1.43
CA ASN A 25 -0.96 3.36 1.68
C ASN A 25 -0.39 2.12 0.97
N LEU A 26 0.00 1.09 1.71
CA LEU A 26 0.69 -0.09 1.17
C LEU A 26 -0.07 -0.77 0.01
N PRO A 27 -1.39 -1.05 0.11
CA PRO A 27 -2.13 -1.69 -0.98
C PRO A 27 -2.16 -0.84 -2.26
N ASP A 28 -2.25 0.49 -2.11
CA ASP A 28 -2.25 1.41 -3.24
C ASP A 28 -0.85 1.48 -3.88
N LEU A 29 0.20 1.46 -3.06
CA LEU A 29 1.59 1.43 -3.51
C LEU A 29 1.88 0.16 -4.31
N ILE A 30 1.46 -1.01 -3.82
CA ILE A 30 1.61 -2.30 -4.53
C ILE A 30 0.84 -2.24 -5.85
N THR A 31 -0.39 -1.73 -5.84
CA THR A 31 -1.20 -1.57 -7.05
C THR A 31 -0.58 -0.62 -8.06
N SER A 32 0.03 0.48 -7.60
CA SER A 32 0.74 1.44 -8.43
C SER A 32 1.98 0.80 -9.08
N ASN A 33 2.79 0.08 -8.29
CA ASN A 33 3.95 -0.66 -8.78
C ASN A 33 3.57 -1.71 -9.83
N MET A 34 2.48 -2.45 -9.61
CA MET A 34 1.93 -3.39 -10.60
C MET A 34 1.53 -2.69 -11.91
N LYS A 35 0.93 -1.49 -11.84
CA LYS A 35 0.55 -0.70 -13.02
C LYS A 35 1.76 -0.13 -13.75
N GLN A 36 2.77 0.31 -13.00
CA GLN A 36 4.03 0.83 -13.54
C GLN A 36 4.95 -0.27 -14.07
N LYS A 37 4.58 -1.55 -13.90
CA LYS A 37 5.37 -2.73 -14.30
C LYS A 37 6.80 -2.68 -13.76
N THR A 38 6.96 -2.18 -12.53
CA THR A 38 8.25 -2.28 -11.83
C THR A 38 8.54 -3.75 -11.56
N GLU A 39 9.82 -4.12 -11.41
CA GLU A 39 10.21 -5.52 -11.15
C GLU A 39 9.49 -6.08 -9.90
N ILE A 40 9.41 -5.26 -8.85
CA ILE A 40 8.68 -5.57 -7.61
C ILE A 40 7.18 -5.75 -7.88
N GLY A 41 6.57 -4.86 -8.67
CA GLY A 41 5.16 -4.96 -9.04
C GLY A 41 4.85 -6.21 -9.87
N MET A 42 5.72 -6.56 -10.81
CA MET A 42 5.56 -7.76 -11.64
C MET A 42 5.67 -9.03 -10.80
N HIS A 43 6.64 -9.10 -9.89
CA HIS A 43 6.81 -10.24 -8.99
C HIS A 43 5.65 -10.36 -7.99
N ALA A 44 5.21 -9.24 -7.41
CA ALA A 44 4.02 -9.20 -6.55
C ALA A 44 2.75 -9.65 -7.31
N ARG A 45 2.61 -9.27 -8.58
CA ARG A 45 1.50 -9.71 -9.44
C ARG A 45 1.53 -11.22 -9.68
N GLU A 46 2.70 -11.78 -9.97
CA GLU A 46 2.85 -13.23 -10.14
C GLU A 46 2.40 -13.99 -8.88
N LEU A 47 2.92 -13.61 -7.71
CA LEU A 47 2.55 -14.22 -6.43
C LEU A 47 1.04 -14.13 -6.19
N LEU A 48 0.44 -12.96 -6.41
CA LEU A 48 -1.01 -12.77 -6.26
C LEU A 48 -1.82 -13.62 -7.25
N VAL A 49 -1.35 -13.80 -8.49
CA VAL A 49 -1.98 -14.66 -9.51
C VAL A 49 -1.89 -16.13 -9.10
N HIS A 50 -0.81 -16.54 -8.44
CA HIS A 50 -0.65 -17.87 -7.85
C HIS A 50 -1.46 -18.08 -6.56
N GLY A 51 -2.12 -17.04 -6.04
CA GLY A 51 -2.84 -17.08 -4.77
C GLY A 51 -1.93 -17.00 -3.55
N GLU A 52 -0.67 -16.64 -3.75
CA GLU A 52 0.32 -16.45 -2.69
C GLU A 52 0.27 -15.02 -2.15
N ALA A 53 0.62 -14.88 -0.87
CA ALA A 53 0.73 -13.56 -0.24
C ALA A 53 2.00 -12.85 -0.70
N VAL A 54 1.93 -11.53 -0.86
CA VAL A 54 3.08 -10.68 -1.16
C VAL A 54 3.96 -10.59 0.10
N PRO A 55 5.23 -11.07 0.08
CA PRO A 55 6.11 -10.99 1.24
C PRO A 55 6.45 -9.54 1.62
N ASP A 56 6.43 -9.25 2.93
CA ASP A 56 6.72 -7.93 3.50
C ASP A 56 8.10 -7.38 3.10
N GLN A 57 9.06 -8.26 2.85
CA GLN A 57 10.42 -7.90 2.43
C GLN A 57 10.46 -7.19 1.05
N MET A 58 9.40 -7.32 0.25
CA MET A 58 9.25 -6.59 -1.02
C MET A 58 8.63 -5.19 -0.86
N ILE A 59 8.10 -4.88 0.33
CA ILE A 59 7.42 -3.61 0.63
C ILE A 59 8.36 -2.62 1.35
N ALA A 60 9.62 -2.99 1.53
CA ALA A 60 10.65 -2.22 2.24
C ALA A 60 11.32 -1.14 1.36
#